data_AF-A0A939AQ82-F1
#
_entry.id   AF-A0A939AQ82-F1
#
_cell.length_a   1.000
_cell.length_b   1.000
_cell.length_c   1.000
_cell.angle_alpha   90.00
_cell.angle_beta   90.00
_cell.angle_gamma   90.00
#
_symmetry.space_group_name_H-M   'P 1'
#
loop_
_entity.id
_entity.type
_entity.pdbx_description
1 polymer ?
#
loop_
_entity_poly.entity_id
_entity_poly.type
_entity_poly.pdbx_seq_one_letter_code
_entity_poly.pdbx_strand_id
1 'polypeptide(L)'
;MSQTKINYDAVADVLYVSFGRSEHVTGVELADNILLRLDTGKATGAAPRAVGLTFISFGKMIARQREQPFSVTLADLRGLPTDLWKVVLEVTTVPPVSDYLTVGLSMAQPFPAVPELIAA
;
A
#
# COMPACT_ATOMS: atom_id res chain seq x y z
N MET A 1 -21.83 7.50 5.51
CA MET A 1 -21.04 6.35 5.01
C MET A 1 -20.43 6.77 3.69
N SER A 2 -19.11 6.93 3.64
CA SER A 2 -18.43 7.35 2.41
C SER A 2 -18.41 6.17 1.44
N GLN A 3 -19.08 6.30 0.29
CA GLN A 3 -19.10 5.24 -0.72
C GLN A 3 -17.70 5.14 -1.35
N THR A 4 -17.05 3.99 -1.18
CA THR A 4 -15.78 3.70 -1.85
C THR A 4 -15.99 3.75 -3.36
N LYS A 5 -15.21 4.58 -4.06
CA LYS A 5 -15.23 4.70 -5.53
C LYS A 5 -13.98 4.08 -6.11
N ILE A 6 -14.17 3.12 -7.01
CA ILE A 6 -13.07 2.45 -7.72
C ILE A 6 -13.15 2.89 -9.18
N ASN A 7 -12.04 3.38 -9.73
CA ASN A 7 -11.94 3.81 -11.12
C ASN A 7 -10.63 3.29 -11.72
N TYR A 8 -10.72 2.55 -12.81
CA TYR A 8 -9.56 2.05 -13.54
C TYR A 8 -9.37 2.83 -14.84
N ASP A 9 -8.20 3.45 -14.99
CA ASP A 9 -7.77 4.08 -16.22
C ASP A 9 -6.93 3.09 -17.04
N ALA A 10 -7.53 2.54 -18.09
CA ALA A 10 -6.89 1.55 -18.95
C ALA A 10 -5.77 2.14 -19.84
N VAL A 11 -5.78 3.45 -20.09
CA VAL A 11 -4.76 4.10 -20.92
C VAL A 11 -3.49 4.32 -20.10
N ALA A 12 -3.65 4.77 -18.85
CA ALA A 12 -2.53 4.97 -17.93
C ALA A 12 -2.10 3.69 -17.19
N ASP A 13 -2.91 2.62 -17.24
CA ASP A 13 -2.77 1.41 -16.42
C ASP A 13 -2.76 1.72 -14.91
N VAL A 14 -3.71 2.55 -14.46
CA VAL A 14 -3.79 3.03 -13.08
C VAL A 14 -5.16 2.74 -12.46
N LEU A 15 -5.16 2.09 -11.29
CA LEU A 15 -6.37 1.89 -10.48
C LEU A 15 -6.42 2.93 -9.35
N TYR A 16 -7.51 3.69 -9.30
CA TYR A 16 -7.81 4.63 -8.23
C TYR A 16 -8.91 4.08 -7.33
N VAL A 17 -8.62 3.94 -6.04
CA VAL A 17 -9.59 3.63 -5.00
C VAL A 17 -9.74 4.87 -4.13
N SER A 18 -10.94 5.39 -3.97
CA SER A 18 -11.21 6.61 -3.19
C SER A 18 -12.20 6.30 -2.08
N PHE A 19 -11.80 6.55 -0.84
CA PHE A 19 -12.59 6.28 0.37
C PHE A 19 -13.34 7.50 0.88
N GLY A 20 -12.99 8.69 0.40
CA GLY A 20 -13.62 9.94 0.83
C GLY A 20 -13.08 11.15 0.10
N ARG A 21 -13.42 12.33 0.62
CA ARG A 21 -12.87 13.60 0.16
C ARG A 21 -12.15 14.27 1.31
N SER A 22 -10.97 14.81 1.04
CA SER A 22 -10.29 15.75 1.91
C SER A 22 -9.66 16.84 1.05
N GLU A 23 -9.59 18.05 1.61
CA GLU A 23 -8.88 19.19 1.03
C GLU A 23 -7.38 19.10 1.31
N HIS A 24 -6.97 18.36 2.34
CA HIS A 24 -5.58 18.21 2.75
C HIS A 24 -5.14 16.76 2.55
N VAL A 25 -4.62 16.48 1.36
CA VAL A 25 -4.17 15.14 0.98
C VAL A 25 -2.66 15.12 0.80
N THR A 26 -2.00 14.23 1.54
CA THR A 26 -0.58 13.89 1.37
C THR A 26 -0.49 12.57 0.61
N GLY A 27 0.29 12.54 -0.47
CA GLY A 27 0.65 11.31 -1.16
C GLY A 27 1.83 10.65 -0.45
N VAL A 28 1.64 9.40 -0.04
CA VAL A 28 2.67 8.58 0.60
C VAL A 28 2.90 7.35 -0.27
N GLU A 29 4.11 7.18 -0.77
CA GLU A 29 4.50 5.96 -1.49
C GLU A 29 4.66 4.82 -0.48
N LEU A 30 3.88 3.75 -0.65
CA LEU A 30 3.90 2.59 0.23
C LEU A 30 4.85 1.50 -0.25
N ALA A 31 4.93 1.31 -1.57
CA ALA A 31 5.84 0.40 -2.25
C ALA A 31 5.94 0.81 -3.72
N ASP A 32 6.80 0.13 -4.49
CA ASP A 32 6.91 0.31 -5.93
C ASP A 32 5.52 0.18 -6.58
N ASN A 33 5.00 1.29 -7.07
CA ASN A 33 3.70 1.43 -7.74
C ASN A 33 2.44 1.49 -6.85
N ILE A 34 2.57 1.64 -5.52
CA ILE A 34 1.42 1.82 -4.62
C ILE A 34 1.54 3.16 -3.89
N LEU A 35 0.57 4.04 -4.09
CA LEU A 35 0.49 5.34 -3.45
C LEU A 35 -0.74 5.43 -2.54
N LEU A 36 -0.52 5.71 -1.26
CA LEU A 36 -1.56 6.05 -0.29
C LEU A 36 -1.82 7.55 -0.29
N ARG A 37 -3.08 7.92 -0.48
CA ARG A 37 -3.56 9.28 -0.29
C ARG A 37 -4.10 9.39 1.12
N LEU A 38 -3.34 10.08 1.97
CA LEU A 38 -3.57 10.19 3.41
C LEU A 38 -3.88 11.65 3.77
N ASP A 39 -4.94 11.86 4.52
CA ASP A 39 -5.14 13.09 5.27
C ASP A 39 -4.58 12.86 6.67
N THR A 40 -3.48 13.53 6.99
CA THR A 40 -2.79 13.38 8.27
C THR A 40 -3.52 14.09 9.41
N GLY A 41 -4.55 14.89 9.13
CA GLY A 41 -5.26 15.68 10.13
C GLY A 41 -4.45 16.86 10.68
N LYS A 42 -3.17 17.00 10.34
CA LYS A 42 -2.29 18.09 10.85
C LYS A 42 -2.83 19.49 10.53
N ALA A 43 -3.53 19.64 9.42
CA ALA A 43 -4.12 20.93 9.02
C ALA A 43 -5.48 21.21 9.68
N THR A 44 -6.22 20.18 10.11
CA THR A 44 -7.62 20.29 10.55
C THR A 44 -7.83 19.90 12.03
N GLY A 45 -6.81 19.33 12.68
CA GLY A 45 -6.91 18.75 14.02
C GLY A 45 -7.73 17.45 14.09
N ALA A 46 -8.12 16.89 12.94
CA ALA A 46 -8.91 15.67 12.88
C ALA A 46 -8.04 14.42 13.03
N ALA A 47 -8.68 13.27 13.32
CA ALA A 47 -8.00 11.98 13.27
C ALA A 47 -7.49 11.69 11.83
N PRO A 48 -6.31 11.08 11.68
CA PRO A 48 -5.78 10.74 10.38
C PRO A 48 -6.69 9.76 9.65
N ARG A 49 -6.79 9.89 8.33
CA ARG A 49 -7.70 9.08 7.52
C ARG A 49 -7.18 8.82 6.12
N ALA A 50 -7.41 7.61 5.62
CA ALA A 50 -7.19 7.31 4.21
C ALA A 50 -8.24 8.02 3.36
N VAL A 51 -7.76 8.77 2.38
CA VAL A 51 -8.59 9.41 1.35
C VAL A 51 -8.67 8.50 0.13
N GLY A 52 -7.62 7.72 -0.14
CA GLY A 52 -7.65 6.72 -1.21
C GLY A 52 -6.33 5.98 -1.40
N LEU A 53 -6.35 5.02 -2.32
CA LEU A 53 -5.18 4.31 -2.83
C LEU A 53 -5.08 4.53 -4.34
N THR A 54 -3.86 4.49 -4.85
CA THR A 54 -3.56 4.50 -6.27
C THR A 54 -2.56 3.39 -6.57
N PHE A 55 -2.90 2.51 -7.49
CA PHE A 55 -2.04 1.44 -7.97
C PHE A 55 -1.62 1.76 -9.39
N ILE A 56 -0.31 1.93 -9.61
CA ILE A 56 0.29 2.26 -10.90
C ILE A 56 0.70 0.94 -11.58
N SER A 57 0.62 0.87 -12.91
CA SER A 57 0.87 -0.38 -13.64
C SER A 57 -0.01 -1.55 -13.17
N PHE A 58 -1.27 -1.28 -12.83
CA PHE A 58 -2.16 -2.23 -12.14
C PHE A 58 -2.30 -3.57 -12.89
N GLY A 59 -2.45 -3.53 -14.21
CA GLY A 59 -2.51 -4.71 -15.09
C GLY A 59 -1.28 -5.60 -14.95
N LYS A 60 -0.08 -5.01 -14.85
CA LYS A 60 1.15 -5.77 -14.60
C LYS A 60 1.20 -6.34 -13.19
N MET A 61 0.71 -5.59 -12.20
CA MET A 61 0.68 -6.04 -10.82
C MET A 61 -0.22 -7.27 -10.64
N ILE A 62 -1.45 -7.25 -11.20
CA ILE A 62 -2.36 -8.41 -11.12
C ILE A 62 -1.82 -9.62 -11.91
N ALA A 63 -1.12 -9.41 -13.02
CA ALA A 63 -0.54 -10.50 -13.81
C ALA A 63 0.57 -11.22 -13.03
N ARG A 64 1.27 -10.51 -12.13
CA ARG A 64 2.32 -11.07 -11.26
C ARG A 64 1.73 -11.68 -9.99
N GLN A 65 0.76 -11.01 -9.37
CA GLN A 65 0.04 -11.53 -8.20
C GLN A 65 -1.07 -12.48 -8.65
N ARG A 66 -0.71 -13.73 -8.96
CA ARG A 66 -1.64 -14.83 -9.26
C ARG A 66 -2.46 -15.23 -8.01
N GLU A 67 -3.34 -14.33 -7.52
CA GLU A 67 -4.32 -14.54 -6.43
C GLU A 67 -3.89 -14.13 -5.01
N GLN A 68 -2.71 -13.54 -4.80
CA GLN A 68 -2.35 -12.97 -3.50
C GLN A 68 -2.84 -11.52 -3.35
N PRO A 69 -3.30 -11.11 -2.15
CA PRO A 69 -3.61 -9.71 -1.88
C PRO A 69 -2.36 -8.84 -2.04
N PHE A 70 -2.54 -7.58 -2.44
CA PHE A 70 -1.46 -6.60 -2.46
C PHE A 70 -0.87 -6.49 -1.05
N SER A 71 0.44 -6.71 -0.96
CA SER A 71 1.14 -6.72 0.31
C SER A 71 2.28 -5.71 0.25
N VAL A 72 2.34 -4.85 1.27
CA VAL A 72 3.44 -3.89 1.48
C VAL A 72 4.22 -4.32 2.71
N THR A 73 5.54 -4.30 2.59
CA THR A 73 6.40 -4.68 3.71
C THR A 73 6.73 -3.47 4.57
N LEU A 74 6.93 -3.67 5.86
CA LEU A 74 7.43 -2.60 6.74
C LEU A 74 8.80 -2.04 6.32
N ALA A 75 9.57 -2.81 5.53
CA ALA A 75 10.83 -2.35 4.96
C ALA A 75 10.61 -1.25 3.92
N ASP A 76 9.55 -1.36 3.11
CA ASP A 76 9.19 -0.35 2.09
C ASP A 76 8.84 0.99 2.72
N LEU A 77 8.35 0.98 3.98
CA LEU A 77 7.98 2.17 4.73
C LEU A 77 9.15 2.83 5.50
N ARG A 78 10.35 2.23 5.52
CA ARG A 78 11.48 2.76 6.32
C ARG A 78 11.97 4.14 5.89
N GLY A 79 11.74 4.53 4.65
CA GLY A 79 12.11 5.85 4.13
C GLY A 79 11.24 6.99 4.65
N LEU A 80 10.13 6.69 5.32
CA LEU A 80 9.18 7.70 5.77
C LEU A 80 9.65 8.37 7.09
N PRO A 81 9.41 9.68 7.25
CA PRO A 81 9.62 10.36 8.53
C PRO A 81 8.84 9.66 9.65
N THR A 82 9.42 9.56 10.85
CA THR A 82 8.84 8.82 11.99
C THR A 82 7.39 9.20 12.29
N ASP A 83 7.06 10.49 12.23
CA ASP A 83 5.69 10.97 12.47
C ASP A 83 4.70 10.50 11.40
N LEU A 84 5.14 10.44 10.14
CA LEU A 84 4.32 9.96 9.03
C LEU A 84 4.19 8.44 9.05
N TRP A 85 5.26 7.74 9.39
CA TRP A 85 5.30 6.28 9.49
C TRP A 85 4.24 5.74 10.46
N LYS A 86 4.11 6.34 11.64
CA LYS A 86 3.09 5.95 12.63
C LYS A 86 1.67 6.09 12.08
N VAL A 87 1.39 7.23 11.45
CA VAL A 87 0.07 7.52 10.88
C VAL A 87 -0.25 6.57 9.73
N VAL A 88 0.74 6.27 8.88
CA VAL A 88 0.58 5.34 7.76
C VAL A 88 0.26 3.94 8.28
N LEU A 89 0.96 3.45 9.30
CA LEU A 89 0.63 2.17 9.93
C LEU A 89 -0.78 2.15 10.52
N GLU A 90 -1.15 3.20 11.26
CA GLU A 90 -2.48 3.29 11.88
C GLU A 90 -3.59 3.22 10.84
N VAL A 91 -3.42 3.93 9.73
CA VAL A 91 -4.44 4.01 8.68
C VAL A 91 -4.46 2.78 7.76
N THR A 92 -3.32 2.14 7.52
CA THR A 92 -3.23 0.96 6.65
C THR A 92 -3.67 -0.34 7.32
N THR A 93 -3.62 -0.39 8.66
CA THR A 93 -4.02 -1.57 9.45
C THR A 93 -5.51 -1.62 9.76
N VAL A 94 -6.27 -0.56 9.41
CA VAL A 94 -7.71 -0.46 9.65
C VAL A 94 -8.52 -0.36 8.35
N PRO A 95 -9.81 -0.74 8.37
CA PRO A 95 -10.71 -0.47 7.26
C PRO A 95 -10.83 1.04 7.00
N PRO A 96 -10.97 1.46 5.73
CA PRO A 96 -11.17 0.64 4.54
C PRO A 96 -9.88 0.21 3.83
N VAL A 97 -8.69 0.54 4.34
CA VAL A 97 -7.42 0.25 3.62
C VAL A 97 -7.02 -1.21 3.74
N SER A 98 -7.21 -1.80 4.93
CA SER A 98 -6.89 -3.20 5.20
C SER A 98 -7.66 -4.19 4.30
N ASP A 99 -8.78 -3.76 3.71
CA ASP A 99 -9.58 -4.58 2.80
C ASP A 99 -8.93 -4.72 1.40
N TYR A 100 -8.02 -3.80 1.04
CA TYR A 100 -7.36 -3.77 -0.27
C TYR A 100 -5.86 -4.06 -0.18
N LEU A 101 -5.24 -3.80 0.98
CA LEU A 101 -3.81 -3.88 1.18
C LEU A 101 -3.48 -4.49 2.53
N THR A 102 -2.60 -5.49 2.53
CA THR A 102 -2.02 -6.04 3.76
C THR A 102 -0.67 -5.38 4.02
N VAL A 103 -0.46 -4.82 5.20
CA VAL A 103 0.85 -4.32 5.63
C VAL A 103 1.42 -5.27 6.68
N GLY A 104 2.64 -5.74 6.47
CA GLY A 104 3.23 -6.74 7.35
C GLY A 104 4.75 -6.86 7.29
N LEU A 105 5.28 -7.72 8.14
CA LEU A 105 6.68 -8.13 8.10
C LEU A 105 6.87 -9.15 6.98
N SER A 106 7.80 -8.88 6.06
CA SER A 106 8.25 -9.92 5.13
C SER A 106 9.15 -10.88 5.87
N MET A 107 8.58 -12.00 6.31
CA MET A 107 9.36 -13.16 6.74
C MET A 107 9.71 -14.01 5.52
N ALA A 108 10.51 -13.47 4.60
CA ALA A 108 11.17 -14.33 3.64
C ALA A 108 12.13 -15.24 4.44
N GLN A 109 11.74 -16.50 4.66
CA GLN A 109 12.69 -17.48 5.17
C GLN A 109 13.83 -17.56 4.15
N PRO A 110 15.09 -17.32 4.53
CA PRO A 110 16.19 -17.73 3.68
C PRO A 110 16.10 -19.26 3.60
N PHE A 111 15.58 -19.79 2.50
CA PHE A 111 15.76 -21.20 2.20
C PHE A 111 17.28 -21.40 2.17
N PRO A 112 17.87 -22.26 3.03
CA PRO A 112 19.28 -22.56 2.90
C PRO A 112 19.49 -23.14 1.50
N ALA A 113 20.43 -22.56 0.75
CA ALA A 113 20.83 -23.10 -0.54
C ALA A 113 21.23 -24.57 -0.32
N VAL A 114 20.54 -25.50 -0.99
CA VAL A 114 20.90 -26.92 -0.96
C VAL A 114 22.29 -26.99 -1.60
N PRO A 115 23.34 -27.49 -0.91
CA PRO A 115 24.65 -27.62 -1.52
C PRO A 115 24.53 -28.57 -2.73
N GLU A 116 25.00 -28.12 -3.90
CA GLU A 116 25.11 -28.99 -5.08
C GLU A 116 25.99 -30.18 -4.72
N LEU A 117 25.43 -31.38 -4.88
CA LEU A 117 26.15 -32.63 -4.69
C LEU A 117 27.18 -32.73 -5.83
N ILE A 118 28.45 -32.43 -5.54
CA ILE A 118 29.53 -32.68 -6.50
C ILE A 118 29.65 -34.21 -6.63
N ALA A 119 29.16 -34.74 -7.76
CA ALA A 119 29.34 -36.13 -8.12
C ALA A 119 30.84 -36.41 -8.35
N ALA A 120 31.37 -37.40 -7.63
CA ALA A 120 32.72 -37.93 -7.77
C ALA A 120 32.76 -39.09 -8.77
#